data_AF-A0A7J8F5X5-F1
#
_entry.id   AF-A0A7J8F5X5-F1
#
_cell.length_a   1.000
_cell.length_b   1.000
_cell.length_c   1.000
_cell.angle_alpha   90.00
_cell.angle_beta   90.00
_cell.angle_gamma   90.00
#
_symmetry.space_group_name_H-M   'P 1'
#
loop_
_entity.id
_entity.type
_entity.pdbx_description
1 polymer ?
#
loop_
_entity_poly.entity_id
_entity_poly.type
_entity_poly.pdbx_seq_one_letter_code
_entity_poly.pdbx_strand_id
1 'polypeptide(L)'
;MGAELGHRMHILDLGGSFPGVEGAKVRFEEIASVINSALDLYFPEGCGVDILAKLGRYYVTSAFTLAVSIIAKKEVLLDQPGREEETDSAPKTITYHLDEGIYGIFNSVLFDNTCPTPVLQKKPPTEQPWYSSSLWGPAADGCDCVAEGLWLPQLHVGDWLVFENMGAYTVGMGSLFRGTQTCRITYAMSRVAWKALREQLLPAEQDEDAEGVCKPLSCGWEITDTLCVGPVFTPASIM
;
A
#
# COMPACT_ATOMS: atom_id res chain seq x y z
N MET A 1 13.22 -25.09 -34.63
CA MET A 1 11.82 -25.57 -34.56
C MET A 1 10.80 -24.62 -35.18
N GLY A 2 10.52 -23.43 -34.63
CA GLY A 2 9.52 -22.50 -35.21
C GLY A 2 9.82 -22.04 -36.64
N ALA A 3 11.04 -21.53 -36.88
CA ALA A 3 11.49 -21.11 -38.20
C ALA A 3 11.61 -22.27 -39.20
N GLU A 4 12.02 -23.46 -38.76
CA GLU A 4 12.09 -24.68 -39.57
C GLU A 4 10.70 -25.13 -40.09
N LEU A 5 9.64 -24.77 -39.37
CA LEU A 5 8.25 -25.01 -39.76
C LEU A 5 7.66 -23.88 -40.62
N GLY A 6 8.45 -22.87 -41.00
CA GLY A 6 8.01 -21.76 -41.84
C GLY A 6 7.31 -20.61 -41.10
N HIS A 7 7.32 -20.60 -39.76
CA HIS A 7 6.74 -19.51 -38.98
C HIS A 7 7.71 -18.33 -38.83
N ARG A 8 7.23 -17.12 -39.12
CA ARG A 8 7.95 -15.86 -38.87
C ARG A 8 7.59 -15.28 -37.50
N MET A 9 8.29 -15.77 -36.47
CA MET A 9 8.15 -15.27 -35.10
C MET A 9 8.87 -13.92 -34.97
N HIS A 10 8.18 -12.92 -34.45
CA HIS A 10 8.70 -11.55 -34.31
C HIS A 10 8.28 -10.88 -33.00
N ILE A 11 7.64 -11.60 -32.08
CA ILE A 11 7.23 -11.06 -30.77
C ILE A 11 7.87 -11.92 -29.70
N LEU A 12 8.56 -11.27 -28.76
CA LEU A 12 9.08 -11.86 -27.54
C LEU A 12 8.36 -11.25 -26.33
N ASP A 13 7.60 -12.06 -25.60
CA ASP A 13 6.95 -11.67 -24.35
C ASP A 13 7.80 -12.14 -23.17
N LEU A 14 8.38 -11.21 -22.43
CA LEU A 14 9.21 -11.45 -21.24
C LEU A 14 8.38 -11.85 -20.01
N GLY A 15 7.04 -11.81 -20.11
CA GLY A 15 6.16 -12.03 -18.97
C GLY A 15 6.22 -10.88 -17.98
N GLY A 16 6.00 -11.19 -16.70
CA GLY A 16 5.81 -10.19 -15.65
C GLY A 16 6.49 -10.54 -14.34
N SER A 17 5.81 -10.25 -13.23
CA SER A 17 6.26 -10.55 -11.86
C SER A 17 7.47 -9.77 -11.36
N PHE A 18 7.82 -8.67 -12.02
CA PHE A 18 8.82 -7.72 -11.56
C PHE A 18 8.45 -7.14 -10.18
N PRO A 19 9.44 -6.95 -9.28
CA PRO A 19 9.22 -6.44 -7.94
C PRO A 19 8.77 -4.97 -7.98
N GLY A 20 7.73 -4.62 -7.21
CA GLY A 20 7.19 -3.25 -7.13
C GLY A 20 7.51 -2.52 -5.82
N VAL A 21 8.42 -3.07 -5.00
CA VAL A 21 8.82 -2.51 -3.72
C VAL A 21 10.34 -2.40 -3.62
N GLU A 22 10.79 -1.32 -2.99
CA GLU A 22 12.18 -1.15 -2.61
C GLU A 22 12.50 -2.05 -1.40
N GLY A 23 13.67 -2.69 -1.37
CA GLY A 23 14.04 -3.65 -0.32
C GLY A 23 13.61 -5.10 -0.57
N ALA A 24 13.05 -5.43 -1.75
CA ALA A 24 12.94 -6.82 -2.18
C ALA A 24 14.32 -7.49 -2.24
N LYS A 25 14.36 -8.83 -2.04
CA LYS A 25 15.62 -9.62 -2.09
C LYS A 25 16.42 -9.40 -3.38
N VAL A 26 15.72 -9.13 -4.47
CA VAL A 26 16.29 -8.79 -5.77
C VAL A 26 15.62 -7.52 -6.26
N ARG A 27 16.41 -6.53 -6.67
CA ARG A 27 15.90 -5.25 -7.16
C ARG A 27 15.50 -5.34 -8.63
N PHE A 28 14.60 -4.47 -9.06
CA PHE A 28 14.16 -4.41 -10.45
C PHE A 28 15.34 -4.17 -11.41
N GLU A 29 16.26 -3.27 -11.06
CA GLU A 29 17.40 -2.89 -11.88
C GLU A 29 18.38 -4.05 -12.10
N GLU A 30 18.53 -4.92 -11.10
CA GLU A 30 19.37 -6.11 -11.20
C GLU A 30 18.76 -7.12 -12.17
N ILE A 31 17.45 -7.33 -12.10
CA ILE A 31 16.71 -8.18 -13.04
C ILE A 31 16.81 -7.60 -14.46
N ALA A 32 16.54 -6.31 -14.62
CA ALA A 32 16.59 -5.62 -15.90
C ALA A 32 17.98 -5.68 -16.54
N SER A 33 19.04 -5.53 -15.76
CA SER A 33 20.44 -5.62 -16.24
C SER A 33 20.75 -7.01 -16.82
N VAL A 34 20.35 -8.07 -16.12
CA VAL A 34 20.55 -9.45 -16.59
C VAL A 34 19.70 -9.74 -17.84
N ILE A 35 18.45 -9.26 -17.86
CA ILE A 35 17.56 -9.39 -19.02
C ILE A 35 18.17 -8.67 -20.24
N ASN A 36 18.59 -7.42 -20.09
CA ASN A 36 19.19 -6.65 -21.19
C ASN A 36 20.41 -7.35 -21.76
N SER A 37 21.29 -7.88 -20.90
CA SER A 37 22.46 -8.65 -21.34
C SER A 37 22.08 -9.91 -22.15
N ALA A 38 20.98 -10.57 -21.77
CA ALA A 38 20.46 -11.71 -22.52
C ALA A 38 19.79 -11.30 -23.83
N LEU A 39 19.06 -10.19 -23.84
CA LEU A 39 18.43 -9.64 -25.05
C LEU A 39 19.51 -9.27 -26.09
N ASP A 40 20.59 -8.61 -25.67
CA ASP A 40 21.69 -8.25 -26.58
C ASP A 40 22.34 -9.49 -27.22
N LEU A 41 22.43 -10.60 -26.48
CA LEU A 41 23.03 -11.84 -26.96
C LEU A 41 22.10 -12.64 -27.89
N TYR A 42 20.83 -12.79 -27.50
CA TYR A 42 19.89 -13.71 -28.17
C TYR A 42 18.94 -13.03 -29.15
N PHE A 43 18.65 -11.74 -28.95
CA PHE A 43 17.73 -10.93 -29.74
C PHE A 43 18.36 -9.56 -30.04
N PRO A 44 19.52 -9.52 -30.72
CA PRO A 44 20.27 -8.29 -30.94
C PRO A 44 19.46 -7.27 -31.74
N GLU A 45 19.83 -6.00 -31.58
CA GLU A 45 19.19 -4.89 -32.27
C GLU A 45 19.15 -5.12 -33.80
N GLY A 46 17.98 -4.88 -34.41
CA GLY A 46 17.77 -5.12 -35.84
C GLY A 46 17.43 -6.57 -36.23
N CYS A 47 17.35 -7.52 -35.29
CA CYS A 47 16.89 -8.88 -35.59
C CYS A 47 15.40 -9.00 -35.97
N GLY A 48 14.65 -7.89 -35.86
CA GLY A 48 13.23 -7.82 -36.25
C GLY A 48 12.29 -8.46 -35.24
N VAL A 49 12.65 -8.46 -33.96
CA VAL A 49 11.82 -8.92 -32.84
C VAL A 49 11.37 -7.74 -32.00
N ASP A 50 10.06 -7.65 -31.78
CA ASP A 50 9.42 -6.74 -30.85
C ASP A 50 9.39 -7.37 -29.45
N ILE A 51 9.88 -6.63 -28.47
CA ILE A 51 10.02 -7.11 -27.09
C ILE A 51 8.93 -6.47 -26.23
N LEU A 52 8.17 -7.31 -25.52
CA LEU A 52 7.06 -6.90 -24.65
C LEU A 52 7.27 -7.44 -23.23
N ALA A 53 6.74 -6.72 -22.25
CA ALA A 53 6.70 -7.15 -20.86
C ALA A 53 5.37 -6.77 -20.21
N LYS A 54 4.90 -7.59 -19.26
CA LYS A 54 3.65 -7.42 -18.51
C LYS A 54 3.97 -6.99 -17.08
N LEU A 55 4.18 -5.69 -16.92
CA LEU A 55 4.45 -5.08 -15.61
C LEU A 55 3.14 -4.87 -14.86
N GLY A 56 2.83 -5.78 -13.93
CA GLY A 56 1.66 -5.67 -13.03
C GLY A 56 2.04 -5.03 -11.70
N ARG A 57 2.50 -5.88 -10.75
CA ARG A 57 2.96 -5.47 -9.40
C ARG A 57 3.90 -4.26 -9.43
N TYR A 58 4.85 -4.26 -10.36
CA TYR A 58 5.82 -3.17 -10.54
C TYR A 58 5.19 -1.77 -10.51
N TYR A 59 4.07 -1.56 -11.18
CA TYR A 59 3.45 -0.22 -11.27
C TYR A 59 2.64 0.17 -10.04
N VAL A 60 1.99 -0.79 -9.39
CA VAL A 60 0.90 -0.48 -8.46
C VAL A 60 1.18 -0.85 -7.01
N THR A 61 2.12 -1.75 -6.73
CA THR A 61 2.33 -2.27 -5.36
C THR A 61 2.53 -1.15 -4.35
N SER A 62 3.48 -0.23 -4.58
CA SER A 62 3.80 0.88 -3.68
C SER A 62 2.82 2.07 -3.76
N ALA A 63 1.94 2.10 -4.76
CA ALA A 63 1.03 3.23 -4.99
C ALA A 63 -0.14 3.29 -4.00
N PHE A 64 -0.41 2.20 -3.27
CA PHE A 64 -1.52 2.12 -2.31
C PHE A 64 -1.00 1.83 -0.90
N THR A 65 -1.56 2.59 0.03
CA THR A 65 -1.42 2.38 1.47
C THR A 65 -2.81 2.10 2.03
N LEU A 66 -2.94 1.01 2.77
CA LEU A 66 -4.17 0.60 3.44
C LEU A 66 -4.16 1.10 4.88
N ALA A 67 -5.28 1.64 5.36
CA ALA A 67 -5.50 1.91 6.77
C ALA A 67 -6.73 1.12 7.23
N VAL A 68 -6.55 0.31 8.27
CA VAL A 68 -7.60 -0.55 8.85
C VAL A 68 -7.73 -0.28 10.34
N SER A 69 -8.95 -0.40 10.85
CA SER A 69 -9.25 -0.13 12.25
C SER A 69 -9.31 -1.42 13.07
N ILE A 70 -8.87 -1.36 14.32
CA ILE A 70 -9.05 -2.46 15.27
C ILE A 70 -10.49 -2.43 15.76
N ILE A 71 -11.27 -3.47 15.45
CA ILE A 71 -12.68 -3.58 15.83
C ILE A 71 -12.89 -4.36 17.13
N ALA A 72 -11.98 -5.28 17.45
CA ALA A 72 -12.01 -6.02 18.70
C ALA A 72 -10.59 -6.39 19.17
N LYS A 73 -10.45 -6.57 20.47
CA LYS A 73 -9.20 -6.96 21.12
C LYS A 73 -9.50 -8.08 22.12
N LYS A 74 -8.65 -9.10 22.13
CA LYS A 74 -8.67 -10.18 23.10
C LYS A 74 -7.28 -10.37 23.68
N GLU A 75 -7.17 -10.39 25.00
CA GLU A 75 -5.92 -10.71 25.69
C GLU A 75 -5.99 -12.15 26.18
N VAL A 76 -4.93 -12.92 25.94
CA VAL A 76 -4.78 -14.30 26.39
C VAL A 76 -3.58 -14.35 27.32
N LEU A 77 -3.83 -14.64 28.60
CA LEU A 77 -2.77 -14.90 29.56
C LEU A 77 -2.16 -16.27 29.25
N LEU A 78 -0.84 -16.34 29.16
CA LEU A 78 -0.15 -17.62 29.05
C LEU A 78 -0.02 -18.18 30.47
N ASP A 79 -0.79 -19.21 30.78
CA ASP A 79 -0.66 -19.95 32.03
C ASP A 79 0.75 -20.52 32.12
N GLN A 80 1.55 -20.01 33.07
CA GLN A 80 2.77 -20.68 33.48
C GLN A 80 2.41 -21.67 34.59
N PRO A 81 2.60 -22.98 34.38
CA PRO A 81 2.48 -23.92 35.49
C PRO A 81 3.62 -23.66 36.49
N GLY A 82 3.30 -23.02 37.62
CA GLY A 82 4.18 -23.01 38.81
C GLY A 82 4.75 -21.67 39.30
N ARG A 83 4.18 -20.50 38.97
CA ARG A 83 4.54 -19.23 39.65
C ARG A 83 3.32 -18.55 40.27
N GLU A 84 3.15 -18.77 41.57
CA GLU A 84 2.28 -18.01 42.46
C GLU A 84 2.96 -16.68 42.83
N GLU A 85 3.17 -15.78 41.87
CA GLU A 85 3.53 -14.41 42.18
C GLU A 85 2.74 -13.47 41.27
N GLU A 86 1.77 -12.76 41.86
CA GLU A 86 1.08 -11.61 41.28
C GLU A 86 2.09 -10.51 40.97
N THR A 87 2.81 -10.67 39.87
CA THR A 87 3.46 -9.58 39.17
C THR A 87 2.61 -9.28 37.95
N ASP A 88 2.37 -7.99 37.69
CA ASP A 88 1.63 -7.42 36.54
C ASP A 88 2.33 -7.69 35.18
N SER A 89 3.15 -8.75 35.13
CA SER A 89 4.13 -9.14 34.11
C SER A 89 3.98 -10.62 33.72
N ALA A 90 2.80 -11.22 33.91
CA ALA A 90 2.52 -12.51 33.29
C ALA A 90 2.63 -12.37 31.76
N PRO A 91 3.33 -13.27 31.06
CA PRO A 91 3.43 -13.20 29.61
C PRO A 91 2.02 -13.33 29.03
N LYS A 92 1.60 -12.30 28.29
CA LYS A 92 0.29 -12.27 27.63
C LYS A 92 0.47 -12.09 26.13
N THR A 93 -0.39 -12.76 25.38
CA THR A 93 -0.51 -12.63 23.93
C THR A 93 -1.77 -11.83 23.62
N ILE A 94 -1.70 -10.91 22.67
CA ILE A 94 -2.83 -10.05 22.31
C ILE A 94 -3.31 -10.39 20.90
N THR A 95 -4.60 -10.63 20.75
CA THR A 95 -5.26 -10.87 19.48
C THR A 95 -6.09 -9.66 19.10
N TYR A 96 -5.75 -9.02 17.98
CA TYR A 96 -6.51 -7.90 17.42
C TYR A 96 -7.34 -8.38 16.22
N HIS A 97 -8.61 -8.01 16.21
CA HIS A 97 -9.50 -8.25 15.06
C HIS A 97 -9.64 -6.95 14.28
N LEU A 98 -9.51 -7.05 12.96
CA LEU A 98 -9.58 -5.97 12.00
C LEU A 98 -10.93 -5.99 11.28
N ASP A 99 -11.30 -4.86 10.70
CA ASP A 99 -12.47 -4.73 9.82
C ASP A 99 -12.30 -5.42 8.46
N GLU A 100 -11.07 -5.75 8.08
CA GLU A 100 -10.68 -6.42 6.84
C GLU A 100 -9.83 -7.68 7.10
N GLY A 101 -9.93 -8.67 6.22
CA GLY A 101 -9.30 -9.99 6.38
C GLY A 101 -8.73 -10.55 5.09
N ILE A 102 -8.28 -11.81 5.12
CA ILE A 102 -7.66 -12.51 3.97
C ILE A 102 -8.67 -12.76 2.85
N TYR A 103 -9.96 -12.82 3.16
CA TYR A 103 -11.02 -12.94 2.15
C TYR A 103 -11.35 -11.60 1.47
N GLY A 104 -10.78 -10.50 1.96
CA GLY A 104 -10.92 -9.15 1.43
C GLY A 104 -9.58 -8.62 0.91
N ILE A 105 -9.12 -7.52 1.51
CA ILE A 105 -7.95 -6.78 1.05
C ILE A 105 -6.64 -7.51 1.34
N PHE A 106 -6.59 -8.35 2.37
CA PHE A 106 -5.40 -9.13 2.72
C PHE A 106 -5.31 -10.47 1.94
N ASN A 107 -6.02 -10.62 0.82
CA ASN A 107 -5.92 -11.84 0.01
C ASN A 107 -4.50 -12.13 -0.51
N SER A 108 -3.66 -11.10 -0.64
CA SER A 108 -2.25 -11.25 -0.96
C SER A 108 -1.51 -12.17 0.02
N VAL A 109 -1.93 -12.26 1.29
CA VAL A 109 -1.36 -13.18 2.29
C VAL A 109 -1.47 -14.64 1.84
N LEU A 110 -2.57 -15.01 1.17
CA LEU A 110 -2.80 -16.36 0.64
C LEU A 110 -1.85 -16.72 -0.52
N PHE A 111 -1.42 -15.71 -1.29
CA PHE A 111 -0.70 -15.93 -2.56
C PHE A 111 0.79 -15.61 -2.49
N ASP A 112 1.19 -14.61 -1.70
CA ASP A 112 2.57 -14.11 -1.65
C ASP A 112 3.34 -14.57 -0.38
N ASN A 113 2.74 -15.40 0.49
CA ASN A 113 3.35 -15.95 1.73
C ASN A 113 4.11 -14.91 2.58
N THR A 114 3.75 -13.63 2.44
CA THR A 114 4.45 -12.52 3.08
C THR A 114 3.54 -11.99 4.17
N CYS A 115 3.99 -12.08 5.43
CA CYS A 115 3.27 -11.49 6.54
C CYS A 115 3.30 -9.95 6.42
N PRO A 116 2.16 -9.28 6.32
CA PRO A 116 2.12 -7.83 6.23
C PRO A 116 2.50 -7.24 7.59
N THR A 117 3.46 -6.31 7.58
CA THR A 117 3.91 -5.63 8.80
C THR A 117 3.18 -4.29 8.92
N PRO A 118 2.40 -4.06 9.97
CA PRO A 118 1.74 -2.78 10.16
C PRO A 118 2.73 -1.70 10.59
N VAL A 119 2.56 -0.51 10.03
CA VAL A 119 3.10 0.75 10.52
C VAL A 119 2.08 1.37 11.48
N LEU A 120 2.53 1.74 12.67
CA LEU A 120 1.68 2.41 13.66
C LEU A 120 1.51 3.88 13.28
N GLN A 121 0.27 4.34 13.17
CA GLN A 121 -0.03 5.76 12.87
C GLN A 121 0.55 6.69 13.94
N LYS A 122 0.50 6.27 15.20
CA LYS A 122 1.06 7.01 16.34
C LYS A 122 2.34 6.31 16.78
N LYS A 123 3.43 7.08 16.89
CA LYS A 123 4.65 6.58 17.52
C LYS A 123 4.33 6.23 18.97
N PRO A 124 4.59 4.99 19.42
CA PRO A 124 4.40 4.66 20.82
C PRO A 124 5.37 5.49 21.67
N PRO A 125 4.96 5.92 22.86
CA PRO A 125 5.86 6.43 23.88
C PRO A 125 7.04 5.47 24.10
N THR A 126 8.23 6.03 24.35
CA THR A 126 9.50 5.29 24.45
C THR A 126 9.50 4.17 25.50
N GLU A 127 8.60 4.20 26.48
CA GLU A 127 8.53 3.26 27.60
C GLU A 127 7.33 2.29 27.54
N GLN A 128 6.67 2.13 26.39
CA GLN A 128 5.56 1.18 26.31
C GLN A 128 6.02 -0.28 26.18
N PRO A 129 5.38 -1.22 26.92
CA PRO A 129 5.64 -2.64 26.78
C PRO A 129 5.17 -3.16 25.43
N TRP A 130 5.95 -4.09 24.88
CA TRP A 130 5.64 -4.79 23.63
C TRP A 130 5.13 -6.19 23.94
N TYR A 131 4.13 -6.63 23.19
CA TYR A 131 3.47 -7.92 23.37
C TYR A 131 3.49 -8.71 22.07
N SER A 132 3.65 -10.03 22.20
CA SER A 132 3.38 -10.96 21.12
C SER A 132 1.92 -10.82 20.71
N SER A 133 1.68 -10.57 19.42
CA SER A 133 0.39 -10.18 18.89
C SER A 133 0.06 -10.89 17.59
N SER A 134 -1.22 -11.12 17.36
CA SER A 134 -1.76 -11.63 16.10
C SER A 134 -2.92 -10.78 15.58
N LEU A 135 -3.03 -10.68 14.26
CA LEU A 135 -4.03 -9.91 13.53
C LEU A 135 -4.95 -10.85 12.78
N TRP A 136 -6.26 -10.69 13.00
CA TRP A 136 -7.30 -11.54 12.45
C TRP A 136 -8.32 -10.69 11.71
N GLY A 137 -8.84 -11.21 10.62
CA GLY A 137 -9.94 -10.58 9.92
C GLY A 137 -11.30 -10.83 10.59
N PRO A 138 -12.38 -10.31 9.99
CA PRO A 138 -13.72 -10.37 10.56
C PRO A 138 -14.40 -11.74 10.42
N ALA A 139 -13.87 -12.68 9.62
CA ALA A 139 -14.48 -14.00 9.46
C ALA A 139 -14.21 -14.89 10.69
N ALA A 140 -15.26 -15.57 11.15
CA ALA A 140 -15.22 -16.41 12.36
C ALA A 140 -14.83 -17.88 12.07
N ASP A 141 -14.03 -18.13 11.03
CA ASP A 141 -13.66 -19.49 10.60
C ASP A 141 -12.30 -19.97 11.12
N GLY A 142 -11.55 -19.12 11.84
CA GLY A 142 -10.22 -19.44 12.35
C GLY A 142 -9.16 -19.62 11.27
N CYS A 143 -9.51 -19.41 9.99
CA CYS A 143 -8.58 -19.38 8.87
C CYS A 143 -8.25 -17.94 8.46
N ASP A 144 -9.09 -16.97 8.82
CA ASP A 144 -8.91 -15.53 8.56
C ASP A 144 -7.81 -14.88 9.42
N CYS A 145 -6.61 -15.44 9.33
CA CYS A 145 -5.42 -14.94 10.01
C CYS A 145 -4.59 -14.09 9.04
N VAL A 146 -4.44 -12.80 9.36
CA VAL A 146 -3.71 -11.84 8.52
C VAL A 146 -2.21 -11.86 8.84
N ALA A 147 -1.85 -11.91 10.13
CA ALA A 147 -0.46 -11.98 10.57
C ALA A 147 -0.34 -12.55 11.99
N GLU A 148 0.68 -13.37 12.23
CA GLU A 148 1.00 -13.93 13.55
C GLU A 148 2.44 -13.62 13.96
N GLY A 149 2.70 -13.65 15.28
CA GLY A 149 4.05 -13.47 15.82
C GLY A 149 4.57 -12.04 15.71
N LEU A 150 3.69 -11.05 15.53
CA LEU A 150 4.07 -9.66 15.51
C LEU A 150 4.37 -9.19 16.93
N TRP A 151 5.40 -8.37 17.09
CA TRP A 151 5.60 -7.62 18.32
C TRP A 151 4.97 -6.25 18.12
N LEU A 152 3.95 -5.93 18.93
CA LEU A 152 3.26 -4.64 18.88
C LEU A 152 3.14 -4.06 20.29
N PRO A 153 3.13 -2.72 20.43
CA PRO A 153 2.73 -2.10 21.69
C PRO A 153 1.26 -2.40 21.99
N GLN A 154 0.81 -2.04 23.18
CA GLN A 154 -0.60 -2.18 23.52
C GLN A 154 -1.48 -1.23 22.71
N LEU A 155 -2.28 -1.79 21.81
CA LEU A 155 -3.27 -1.07 21.00
C LEU A 155 -4.68 -1.25 21.59
N HIS A 156 -5.58 -0.37 21.18
CA HIS A 156 -6.98 -0.35 21.62
C HIS A 156 -7.94 -0.40 20.44
N VAL A 157 -9.20 -0.78 20.73
CA VAL A 157 -10.28 -0.73 19.75
C VAL A 157 -10.45 0.72 19.27
N GLY A 158 -10.51 0.90 17.95
CA GLY A 158 -10.54 2.21 17.29
C GLY A 158 -9.16 2.77 16.91
N ASP A 159 -8.05 2.15 17.34
CA ASP A 159 -6.73 2.48 16.79
C ASP A 159 -6.60 1.99 15.34
N TRP A 160 -5.78 2.71 14.57
CA TRP A 160 -5.56 2.45 13.15
C TRP A 160 -4.19 1.81 12.91
N LEU A 161 -4.19 0.76 12.09
CA LEU A 161 -2.99 0.13 11.55
C LEU A 161 -2.85 0.53 10.08
N VAL A 162 -1.64 0.91 9.70
CA VAL A 162 -1.32 1.32 8.33
C VAL A 162 -0.45 0.25 7.67
N PHE A 163 -0.84 -0.21 6.49
CA PHE A 163 -0.09 -1.19 5.71
C PHE A 163 0.34 -0.54 4.39
N GLU A 164 1.65 -0.35 4.24
CA GLU A 164 2.24 0.13 3.00
C GLU A 164 2.31 -0.99 1.97
N ASN A 165 2.52 -0.61 0.69
CA ASN A 165 2.72 -1.56 -0.41
C ASN A 165 1.52 -2.49 -0.69
N MET A 166 0.29 -2.00 -0.47
CA MET A 166 -0.95 -2.77 -0.57
C MET A 166 -1.70 -2.55 -1.89
N GLY A 167 -1.00 -2.31 -3.00
CA GLY A 167 -1.65 -1.95 -4.28
C GLY A 167 -1.79 -3.06 -5.30
N ALA A 168 -1.06 -4.18 -5.16
CA ALA A 168 -1.17 -5.31 -6.08
C ALA A 168 -1.80 -6.52 -5.41
N TYR A 169 -2.74 -7.17 -6.10
CA TYR A 169 -3.45 -8.35 -5.59
C TYR A 169 -4.13 -8.09 -4.24
N THR A 170 -4.78 -6.94 -4.09
CA THR A 170 -5.47 -6.52 -2.88
C THR A 170 -6.89 -6.08 -3.21
N VAL A 171 -7.03 -4.92 -3.86
CA VAL A 171 -8.30 -4.29 -4.22
C VAL A 171 -8.74 -4.79 -5.59
N GLY A 172 -9.61 -5.80 -5.62
CA GLY A 172 -10.14 -6.36 -6.87
C GLY A 172 -10.56 -7.83 -6.80
N MET A 173 -10.20 -8.54 -5.72
CA MET A 173 -10.65 -9.91 -5.45
C MET A 173 -11.58 -10.00 -4.22
N GLY A 174 -12.24 -8.91 -3.87
CA GLY A 174 -13.23 -8.91 -2.80
C GLY A 174 -14.47 -9.72 -3.20
N SER A 175 -14.53 -10.97 -2.74
CA SER A 175 -15.82 -11.61 -2.50
C SER A 175 -16.53 -10.77 -1.44
N LEU A 176 -17.78 -10.36 -1.70
CA LEU A 176 -18.63 -9.73 -0.70
C LEU A 176 -19.01 -10.76 0.37
N PHE A 177 -18.04 -11.24 1.14
CA PHE A 177 -18.34 -12.01 2.33
C PHE A 177 -18.95 -11.03 3.35
N ARG A 178 -20.25 -11.19 3.62
CA ARG A 178 -21.03 -10.43 4.62
C ARG A 178 -21.42 -8.98 4.31
N GLY A 179 -21.38 -8.52 3.05
CA GLY A 179 -21.98 -7.21 2.70
C GLY A 179 -21.37 -6.00 3.40
N THR A 180 -20.12 -6.12 3.87
CA THR A 180 -19.31 -5.01 4.36
C THR A 180 -18.98 -4.07 3.20
N GLN A 181 -19.01 -2.76 3.46
CA GLN A 181 -18.72 -1.75 2.44
C GLN A 181 -17.31 -1.95 1.90
N THR A 182 -17.17 -1.88 0.57
CA THR A 182 -15.86 -1.88 -0.09
C THR A 182 -14.99 -0.78 0.51
N CYS A 183 -13.74 -1.09 0.86
CA CYS A 183 -12.77 -0.09 1.31
C CYS A 183 -12.72 1.09 0.33
N ARG A 184 -12.91 2.29 0.86
CA ARG A 184 -12.94 3.52 0.08
C ARG A 184 -11.54 3.85 -0.42
N ILE A 185 -11.36 3.86 -1.73
CA ILE A 185 -10.12 4.31 -2.36
C ILE A 185 -10.17 5.83 -2.53
N THR A 186 -9.13 6.52 -2.08
CA THR A 186 -8.93 7.94 -2.34
C THR A 186 -7.67 8.12 -3.17
N TYR A 187 -7.81 8.63 -4.38
CA TYR A 187 -6.68 8.91 -5.28
C TYR A 187 -6.11 10.29 -4.98
N ALA A 188 -4.79 10.37 -4.95
CA ALA A 188 -4.06 11.63 -4.83
C ALA A 188 -2.95 11.67 -5.87
N MET A 189 -2.64 12.86 -6.35
CA MET A 189 -1.54 13.09 -7.30
C MET A 189 -0.90 14.44 -6.99
N SER A 190 0.43 14.46 -6.92
CA SER A 190 1.15 15.72 -6.73
C SER A 190 1.05 16.60 -7.99
N ARG A 191 1.12 17.92 -7.82
CA ARG A 191 1.13 18.85 -8.96
C ARG A 191 2.30 18.60 -9.91
N VAL A 192 3.44 18.14 -9.38
CA VAL A 192 4.63 17.80 -10.17
C VAL A 192 4.37 16.58 -11.04
N ALA A 193 3.82 15.51 -10.48
CA ALA A 193 3.47 14.30 -11.22
C ALA A 193 2.41 14.58 -12.29
N TRP A 194 1.39 15.40 -11.97
CA TRP A 194 0.37 15.80 -12.94
C TRP A 194 0.94 16.56 -14.14
N LYS A 195 1.86 17.51 -13.90
CA LYS A 195 2.53 18.25 -14.98
C LYS A 195 3.36 17.33 -15.88
N ALA A 196 4.15 16.43 -15.29
CA ALA A 196 4.96 15.48 -16.03
C ALA A 196 4.12 14.55 -16.92
N LEU A 197 2.99 14.03 -16.39
CA LEU A 197 2.06 13.22 -17.17
C LEU A 197 1.43 14.02 -18.32
N ARG A 198 1.03 15.26 -18.06
CA ARG A 198 0.41 16.12 -19.06
C ARG A 198 1.33 16.39 -20.26
N GLU A 199 2.62 16.63 -20.01
CA GLU A 199 3.62 16.85 -21.06
C GLU A 199 3.87 15.62 -21.93
N GLN A 200 3.64 14.41 -21.40
CA GLN A 200 3.78 13.16 -22.14
C GLN A 200 2.50 12.74 -22.88
N LEU A 201 1.33 13.08 -22.34
CA LEU A 201 0.03 12.59 -22.83
C LEU A 201 -0.69 13.57 -23.77
N LEU A 202 -0.45 14.87 -23.63
CA LEU A 202 -1.05 15.87 -24.51
C LEU A 202 0.03 16.44 -25.44
N PRO A 203 -0.22 16.52 -26.77
CA PRO A 203 0.57 17.39 -27.63
C PRO A 203 0.59 18.78 -26.99
N ALA A 204 1.74 19.47 -27.00
CA ALA A 204 1.84 20.82 -26.49
C ALA A 204 0.73 21.66 -27.13
N GLU A 205 -0.30 22.04 -26.36
CA GLU A 205 -1.26 23.01 -26.85
C GLU A 205 -0.47 24.27 -27.13
N GLN A 206 -0.56 24.75 -28.37
CA GLN A 206 -0.10 26.09 -28.69
C GLN A 206 -0.88 27.03 -27.78
N ASP A 207 -0.15 27.77 -26.93
CA ASP A 207 -0.71 28.91 -26.19
C ASP A 207 -1.32 29.87 -27.23
N GLU A 208 -2.61 29.71 -27.54
CA GLU A 208 -3.40 30.83 -28.03
C GLU A 208 -3.74 31.67 -26.81
N ASP A 209 -3.21 32.90 -26.82
CA ASP A 209 -3.53 33.99 -25.93
C ASP A 209 -5.05 34.23 -25.89
N ALA A 210 -5.77 33.46 -25.08
CA ALA A 210 -7.14 33.75 -24.69
C ALA A 210 -7.12 34.47 -23.33
N GLU A 211 -6.72 35.73 -23.38
CA GLU A 211 -7.10 36.70 -22.35
C GLU A 211 -8.62 36.65 -22.15
N GLY A 212 -9.06 36.29 -20.94
CA GLY A 212 -10.41 36.63 -20.46
C GLY A 212 -11.42 35.49 -20.35
N VAL A 213 -11.14 34.43 -19.60
CA VAL A 213 -12.21 33.67 -18.92
C VAL A 213 -11.74 33.22 -17.53
N CYS A 214 -12.45 33.66 -16.49
CA CYS A 214 -12.23 33.30 -15.09
C CYS A 214 -12.19 31.77 -14.91
N LYS A 215 -11.03 31.24 -14.48
CA LYS A 215 -10.97 29.89 -13.91
C LYS A 215 -11.55 29.91 -12.49
N PRO A 216 -12.44 28.98 -12.11
CA PRO A 216 -13.00 28.95 -10.76
C PRO A 216 -11.87 28.68 -9.77
N LEU A 217 -11.83 29.48 -8.71
CA LEU A 217 -10.91 29.30 -7.58
C LEU A 217 -11.16 27.93 -6.96
N SER A 218 -10.30 26.97 -7.29
CA SER A 218 -10.19 25.72 -6.53
C SER A 218 -9.65 26.09 -5.15
N CYS A 219 -10.55 25.99 -4.17
CA CYS A 219 -10.28 26.17 -2.75
C CYS A 219 -9.35 25.06 -2.24
N GLY A 220 -8.04 25.24 -2.46
CA GLY A 220 -7.00 24.57 -1.69
C GLY A 220 -6.83 25.32 -0.37
N TRP A 221 -7.27 24.72 0.73
CA TRP A 221 -6.92 25.21 2.06
C TRP A 221 -5.45 24.88 2.31
N GLU A 222 -4.63 25.93 2.45
CA GLU A 222 -3.26 25.82 2.93
C GLU A 222 -3.28 25.65 4.46
N ILE A 223 -2.64 24.62 4.97
CA ILE A 223 -2.17 24.59 6.36
C ILE A 223 -0.66 24.66 6.27
N THR A 224 -0.11 25.85 6.50
CA THR A 224 1.30 26.06 6.82
C THR A 224 1.40 26.42 8.29
N ASP A 225 2.05 25.56 9.06
CA ASP A 225 2.43 25.82 10.45
C ASP A 225 3.46 26.96 10.52
N THR A 226 3.07 28.13 11.04
CA THR A 226 4.02 29.03 11.74
C THR A 226 3.28 30.01 12.68
N LEU A 227 3.46 29.80 13.99
CA LEU A 227 3.55 30.75 15.11
C LEU A 227 2.57 31.95 15.23
N CYS A 228 1.76 31.89 16.30
CA CYS A 228 1.47 32.95 17.29
C CYS A 228 1.17 34.38 16.82
N VAL A 229 -0.11 34.74 16.64
CA VAL A 229 -0.75 35.98 17.19
C VAL A 229 -2.27 35.74 17.22
N GLY A 230 -2.92 35.90 18.38
CA GLY A 230 -4.40 35.86 18.47
C GLY A 230 -5.01 37.19 18.00
N PRO A 231 -6.07 37.21 17.19
CA PRO A 231 -6.66 38.47 16.77
C PRO A 231 -7.59 39.03 17.84
N VAL A 232 -7.28 40.26 18.25
CA VAL A 232 -8.14 41.16 19.01
C VAL A 232 -9.32 41.57 18.13
N PHE A 233 -10.55 41.34 18.59
CA PHE A 233 -11.75 41.85 17.94
C PHE A 233 -11.94 43.34 18.29
N THR A 234 -11.94 44.19 17.26
CA THR A 234 -12.58 45.51 17.34
C THR A 234 -13.74 45.54 16.34
N PRO A 235 -14.97 45.90 16.75
CA PRO A 235 -16.07 46.08 15.82
C PRO A 235 -15.99 47.48 15.20
N ALA A 236 -15.92 47.54 13.87
CA ALA A 236 -16.20 48.77 13.15
C ALA A 236 -17.73 49.00 13.14
N SER A 237 -18.12 50.18 13.59
CA SER A 237 -19.49 50.67 13.67
C SER A 237 -19.89 51.37 12.37
N ILE A 238 -21.21 51.59 12.24
CA ILE A 238 -21.96 52.54 11.37
C ILE A 238 -22.34 51.92 10.00
N MET A 239 -23.61 51.85 9.60
CA MET A 239 -24.78 52.73 9.86
C MET A 239 -26.05 51.95 10.21
#